data_AF-A0A5C4XXC5-F1
#
_entry.id   AF-A0A5C4XXC5-F1
#
_cell.length_a   1.000
_cell.length_b   1.000
_cell.length_c   1.000
_cell.angle_alpha   90.00
_cell.angle_beta   90.00
_cell.angle_gamma   90.00
#
_symmetry.space_group_name_H-M   'P 1'
#
loop_
_entity.id
_entity.type
_entity.pdbx_description
1 polymer ?
#
loop_
_entity_poly.entity_id
_entity_poly.type
_entity_poly.pdbx_seq_one_letter_code
_entity_poly.pdbx_strand_id
1 'polypeptide(L)'
;MNATTLRTLGLVTLLTAPAMTIEAARHGFQKVANENTDPIGALLYGLFSVGWLCGVLGLRWLRATGTGQAGRWLLNVLSVTVTLAILQSAMDLLRVPTGNALYMVTDLAWPLSMVLTLVVGVAAIVSRQLSGWRRFVPLFMGAFLPLMVIQQALGAEVPYLFDAHTILAWGLLGVTLITAGHPRPRQANAAPSF
;
A
#
# COMPACT_ATOMS: atom_id res chain seq x y z
N MET A 1 -1.29 15.56 -12.43
CA MET A 1 -1.42 15.72 -10.97
C MET A 1 -0.46 16.80 -10.53
N ASN A 2 -0.95 17.83 -9.84
CA ASN A 2 -0.05 18.86 -9.32
C ASN A 2 0.60 18.38 -8.01
N ALA A 3 1.56 19.16 -7.51
CA ALA A 3 2.25 18.93 -6.24
C ALA A 3 1.28 18.76 -5.06
N THR A 4 0.22 19.57 -5.01
CA THR A 4 -0.80 19.55 -3.96
C THR A 4 -1.53 18.21 -3.93
N THR A 5 -2.02 17.72 -5.06
CA THR A 5 -2.71 16.43 -5.13
C THR A 5 -1.81 15.27 -4.69
N LEU A 6 -0.53 15.27 -5.08
CA LEU A 6 0.42 14.24 -4.64
C LEU A 6 0.62 14.25 -3.11
N ARG A 7 0.69 15.43 -2.50
CA ARG A 7 0.74 15.58 -1.04
C ARG A 7 -0.53 15.08 -0.38
N THR A 8 -1.70 15.38 -0.94
CA THR A 8 -2.98 14.88 -0.43
C THR A 8 -3.02 13.35 -0.46
N LEU A 9 -2.63 12.71 -1.57
CA LEU A 9 -2.54 11.25 -1.63
C LEU A 9 -1.59 10.68 -0.58
N GLY A 10 -0.43 11.32 -0.38
CA GLY A 10 0.53 10.94 0.64
C GLY A 10 0.00 11.08 2.08
N LEU A 11 -0.73 12.16 2.36
CA LEU A 11 -1.38 12.37 3.67
C LEU A 11 -2.46 11.33 3.94
N VAL A 12 -3.31 11.04 2.95
CA VAL A 12 -4.33 9.98 3.09
C VAL A 12 -3.66 8.64 3.34
N THR A 13 -2.60 8.29 2.59
CA THR A 13 -1.83 7.05 2.80
C THR A 13 -1.25 6.99 4.22
N LEU A 14 -0.66 8.08 4.71
CA LEU A 14 -0.02 8.14 6.03
C LEU A 14 -1.04 8.00 7.16
N LEU A 15 -2.15 8.74 7.10
CA LEU A 15 -3.15 8.80 8.17
C LEU A 15 -3.96 7.52 8.31
N THR A 16 -4.10 6.75 7.23
CA THR A 16 -4.85 5.50 7.20
C THR A 16 -3.99 4.27 7.48
N ALA A 17 -2.65 4.39 7.44
CA ALA A 17 -1.73 3.30 7.73
C ALA A 17 -1.97 2.61 9.11
N PRO A 18 -2.33 3.34 10.19
CA PRO A 18 -2.67 2.72 11.48
C PRO A 18 -3.95 1.90 11.52
N ALA A 19 -4.82 1.97 10.51
CA ALA A 19 -6.17 1.39 10.61
C ALA A 19 -6.14 -0.14 10.80
N MET A 20 -5.26 -0.87 10.09
CA MET A 20 -5.13 -2.32 10.27
C MET A 20 -4.61 -2.71 11.66
N THR A 21 -3.71 -1.91 12.25
CA THR A 21 -3.20 -2.19 13.59
C THR A 21 -4.20 -1.85 14.67
N ILE A 22 -5.01 -0.81 14.49
CA ILE A 22 -6.15 -0.53 15.36
C ILE A 22 -7.10 -1.73 15.32
N GLU A 23 -7.34 -2.30 14.14
CA GLU A 23 -8.17 -3.49 14.00
C GLU A 23 -7.58 -4.71 14.69
N ALA A 24 -6.31 -5.02 14.46
CA ALA A 24 -5.64 -6.12 15.15
C ALA A 24 -5.69 -5.93 16.68
N ALA A 25 -5.44 -4.72 17.17
CA ALA A 25 -5.48 -4.43 18.61
C ALA A 25 -6.87 -4.66 19.23
N ARG A 26 -7.96 -4.36 18.49
CA ARG A 26 -9.34 -4.64 18.95
C ARG A 26 -9.59 -6.13 19.17
N HIS A 27 -8.89 -6.98 18.43
CA HIS A 27 -8.99 -8.44 18.52
C HIS A 27 -7.81 -9.09 19.22
N GLY A 28 -7.05 -8.33 20.03
CA GLY A 28 -5.90 -8.87 20.77
C GLY A 28 -4.81 -9.45 19.86
N PHE A 29 -4.68 -8.90 18.63
CA PHE A 29 -3.76 -9.31 17.58
C PHE A 29 -4.01 -10.73 17.04
N GLN A 30 -5.23 -11.23 17.22
CA GLN A 30 -5.67 -12.50 16.64
C GLN A 30 -6.24 -12.29 15.23
N LYS A 31 -6.00 -13.28 14.36
CA LYS A 31 -6.60 -13.29 13.02
C LYS A 31 -8.10 -13.55 13.13
N VAL A 32 -8.91 -12.62 12.65
CA VAL A 32 -10.36 -12.77 12.53
C VAL A 32 -10.66 -13.38 11.16
N ALA A 33 -11.48 -14.44 11.13
CA ALA A 33 -11.98 -14.98 9.87
C ALA A 33 -12.97 -14.01 9.24
N ASN A 34 -12.95 -13.89 7.91
CA ASN A 34 -13.79 -12.95 7.16
C ASN A 34 -15.29 -13.04 7.51
N GLU A 35 -15.79 -14.25 7.77
CA GLU A 35 -17.17 -14.52 8.16
C GLU A 35 -17.56 -13.95 9.54
N ASN A 36 -16.56 -13.61 10.36
CA ASN A 36 -16.71 -13.03 11.69
C ASN A 36 -16.33 -11.54 11.73
N THR A 37 -16.06 -10.92 10.58
CA THR A 37 -15.71 -9.49 10.51
C THR A 37 -16.90 -8.64 10.95
N ASP A 38 -16.69 -7.82 11.98
CA ASP A 38 -17.69 -6.85 12.42
C ASP A 38 -17.66 -5.56 11.56
N PRO A 39 -18.70 -4.71 11.61
CA PRO A 39 -18.75 -3.50 10.79
C PRO A 39 -17.59 -2.53 11.01
N ILE A 40 -17.03 -2.45 12.22
CA ILE A 40 -15.89 -1.56 12.50
C ILE A 40 -14.63 -2.12 11.85
N GLY A 41 -14.45 -3.45 11.89
CA GLY A 41 -13.32 -4.12 11.23
C GLY A 41 -13.35 -3.94 9.72
N ALA A 42 -14.52 -4.11 9.11
CA ALA A 42 -14.73 -3.82 7.69
C ALA A 42 -14.40 -2.35 7.35
N LEU A 43 -14.82 -1.38 8.18
CA LEU A 43 -14.51 0.03 7.97
C LEU A 43 -13.02 0.34 8.10
N LEU A 44 -12.32 -0.25 9.07
CA LEU A 44 -10.88 -0.06 9.27
C LEU A 44 -10.08 -0.67 8.11
N TYR A 45 -10.44 -1.87 7.66
CA TYR A 45 -9.86 -2.49 6.47
C TYR A 45 -10.10 -1.66 5.21
N GLY A 46 -11.32 -1.15 5.00
CA GLY A 46 -11.65 -0.27 3.90
C GLY A 46 -10.86 1.04 3.93
N LEU A 47 -10.73 1.65 5.11
CA LEU A 47 -9.96 2.89 5.32
C LEU A 47 -8.48 2.70 4.96
N PHE A 48 -7.87 1.62 5.44
CA PHE A 48 -6.51 1.23 5.07
C PHE A 48 -6.37 1.04 3.55
N SER A 49 -7.29 0.30 2.94
CA SER A 49 -7.24 -0.05 1.52
C SER A 49 -7.40 1.19 0.61
N VAL A 50 -8.22 2.17 1.03
CA VAL A 50 -8.29 3.49 0.36
C VAL A 50 -6.95 4.22 0.45
N GLY A 51 -6.33 4.22 1.64
CA GLY A 51 -4.96 4.73 1.84
C GLY A 51 -3.95 4.12 0.89
N TRP A 52 -3.98 2.79 0.79
CA TRP A 52 -3.12 2.05 -0.11
C TRP A 52 -3.35 2.43 -1.57
N LEU A 53 -4.60 2.54 -2.03
CA LEU A 53 -4.91 2.97 -3.39
C LEU A 53 -4.36 4.38 -3.66
N CYS A 54 -4.52 5.32 -2.73
CA CYS A 54 -3.91 6.65 -2.82
C CYS A 54 -2.38 6.54 -2.97
N GLY A 55 -1.75 5.67 -2.19
CA GLY A 55 -0.33 5.35 -2.28
C GLY A 55 0.10 4.87 -3.68
N VAL A 56 -0.64 3.92 -4.25
CA VAL A 56 -0.39 3.36 -5.59
C VAL A 56 -0.56 4.43 -6.68
N LEU A 57 -1.61 5.26 -6.58
CA LEU A 57 -1.81 6.37 -7.51
C LEU A 57 -0.67 7.40 -7.44
N GLY A 58 -0.15 7.66 -6.23
CA GLY A 58 1.05 8.47 -6.03
C GLY A 58 2.29 7.88 -6.69
N LEU A 59 2.53 6.57 -6.53
CA LEU A 59 3.62 5.86 -7.20
C LEU A 59 3.49 5.90 -8.72
N ARG A 60 2.27 5.76 -9.25
CA ARG A 60 1.99 5.88 -10.69
C ARG A 60 2.30 7.26 -11.22
N TRP A 61 1.96 8.31 -10.47
CA TRP A 61 2.30 9.68 -10.84
C TRP A 61 3.81 9.92 -10.84
N LEU A 62 4.51 9.42 -9.82
CA LEU A 62 5.97 9.46 -9.73
C LEU A 62 6.67 8.54 -10.73
N ARG A 63 5.91 7.76 -11.51
CA ARG A 63 6.42 6.75 -12.45
C ARG A 63 7.39 5.81 -11.75
N ALA A 64 7.07 5.39 -10.52
CA ALA A 64 7.99 4.68 -9.65
C ALA A 64 8.58 3.40 -10.28
N THR A 65 7.88 2.76 -11.22
CA THR A 65 8.29 1.54 -11.92
C THR A 65 8.85 1.80 -13.34
N GLY A 66 9.20 3.05 -13.66
CA GLY A 66 9.73 3.45 -14.97
C GLY A 66 8.73 4.20 -15.87
N THR A 67 9.24 4.69 -17.00
CA THR A 67 8.47 5.47 -18.00
C THR A 67 7.88 4.62 -19.12
N GLY A 68 8.18 3.32 -19.17
CA GLY A 68 7.72 2.39 -20.21
C GLY A 68 6.26 1.93 -20.03
N GLN A 69 5.75 1.20 -21.02
CA GLN A 69 4.39 0.65 -20.97
C GLN A 69 4.25 -0.44 -19.88
N ALA A 70 5.26 -1.30 -19.71
CA ALA A 70 5.22 -2.37 -18.71
C ALA A 70 5.07 -1.84 -17.28
N GLY A 71 5.87 -0.82 -16.89
CA GLY A 71 5.77 -0.20 -15.56
C GLY A 71 4.39 0.45 -15.31
N ARG A 72 3.82 1.09 -16.34
CA ARG A 72 2.45 1.64 -16.28
C ARG A 72 1.41 0.54 -16.13
N TRP A 73 1.52 -0.52 -16.92
CA TRP A 73 0.60 -1.65 -16.87
C TRP A 73 0.62 -2.30 -15.48
N LEU A 74 1.82 -2.56 -14.92
CA LEU A 74 1.98 -3.12 -13.59
C LEU A 74 1.27 -2.30 -12.51
N LEU A 75 1.44 -0.98 -12.50
CA LEU A 75 0.78 -0.10 -11.53
C LEU A 75 -0.73 0.02 -11.77
N ASN A 76 -1.20 -0.12 -13.01
CA ASN A 76 -2.63 -0.18 -13.31
C ASN A 76 -3.25 -1.47 -12.78
N VAL A 77 -2.62 -2.63 -13.02
CA VAL A 77 -3.10 -3.91 -12.50
C VAL A 77 -3.13 -3.88 -10.97
N LEU A 78 -2.06 -3.38 -10.33
CA LEU A 78 -2.05 -3.21 -8.87
C LEU A 78 -3.20 -2.32 -8.39
N SER A 79 -3.44 -1.18 -9.04
CA SER A 79 -4.55 -0.28 -8.70
C SER A 79 -5.92 -0.98 -8.80
N VAL A 80 -6.13 -1.78 -9.85
CA VAL A 80 -7.36 -2.56 -10.04
C VAL A 80 -7.51 -3.60 -8.92
N THR A 81 -6.47 -4.35 -8.60
CA THR A 81 -6.54 -5.36 -7.51
C THR A 81 -6.80 -4.73 -6.14
N VAL A 82 -6.17 -3.59 -5.82
CA VAL A 82 -6.46 -2.86 -4.57
C VAL A 82 -7.89 -2.33 -4.57
N THR A 83 -8.41 -1.88 -5.72
CA THR A 83 -9.80 -1.43 -5.83
C THR A 83 -10.80 -2.57 -5.59
N LEU A 84 -10.51 -3.76 -6.12
CA LEU A 84 -11.29 -4.97 -5.84
C LEU A 84 -11.20 -5.35 -4.36
N ALA A 85 -10.02 -5.24 -3.74
CA ALA A 85 -9.87 -5.47 -2.30
C ALA A 85 -10.69 -4.48 -1.46
N ILE A 86 -10.77 -3.19 -1.85
CA ILE A 86 -11.66 -2.21 -1.18
C ILE A 86 -13.12 -2.66 -1.22
N LEU A 87 -13.57 -3.23 -2.35
CA LEU A 87 -14.96 -3.69 -2.51
C LEU A 87 -15.33 -4.80 -1.52
N GLN A 88 -14.37 -5.61 -1.07
CA GLN A 88 -14.59 -6.60 -0.01
C GLN A 88 -15.15 -5.95 1.27
N SER A 89 -14.59 -4.81 1.69
CA SER A 89 -15.08 -4.06 2.85
C SER A 89 -16.56 -3.67 2.74
N ALA A 90 -17.01 -3.27 1.54
CA ALA A 90 -18.41 -2.96 1.31
C ALA A 90 -19.29 -4.22 1.39
N MET A 91 -18.78 -5.34 0.90
CA MET A 91 -19.47 -6.63 0.97
C MET A 91 -19.55 -7.18 2.39
N ASP A 92 -18.50 -7.02 3.20
CA ASP A 92 -18.49 -7.35 4.62
C ASP A 92 -19.56 -6.54 5.38
N LEU A 93 -19.65 -5.23 5.11
CA LEU A 93 -20.68 -4.36 5.69
C LEU A 93 -22.10 -4.78 5.29
N LEU A 94 -22.29 -5.25 4.06
CA LEU A 94 -23.56 -5.75 3.56
C LEU A 94 -23.82 -7.21 3.92
N ARG A 95 -22.89 -7.86 4.64
CA ARG A 95 -22.94 -9.30 5.00
C ARG A 95 -23.18 -10.21 3.80
N VAL A 96 -22.52 -9.91 2.69
CA VAL A 96 -22.55 -10.79 1.51
C VAL A 96 -21.91 -12.14 1.88
N PRO A 97 -22.54 -13.29 1.57
CA PRO A 97 -21.97 -14.60 1.88
C PRO A 97 -20.59 -14.81 1.25
N THR A 98 -19.66 -15.38 1.99
CA THR A 98 -18.27 -15.65 1.53
C THR A 98 -18.19 -16.61 0.34
N GLY A 99 -19.20 -17.48 0.18
CA GLY A 99 -19.34 -18.36 -1.00
C GLY A 99 -19.84 -17.65 -2.26
N ASN A 100 -20.18 -16.36 -2.20
CA ASN A 100 -20.55 -15.58 -3.38
C ASN A 100 -19.31 -15.39 -4.28
N ALA A 101 -19.47 -15.62 -5.60
CA ALA A 101 -18.37 -15.53 -6.55
C ALA A 101 -17.68 -14.15 -6.55
N LEU A 102 -18.42 -13.05 -6.41
CA LEU A 102 -17.84 -11.72 -6.32
C LEU A 102 -17.02 -11.55 -5.05
N TYR A 103 -17.51 -12.07 -3.91
CA TYR A 103 -16.79 -12.06 -2.65
C TYR A 103 -15.45 -12.80 -2.77
N MET A 104 -15.46 -14.00 -3.35
CA MET A 104 -14.24 -14.77 -3.57
C MET A 104 -13.23 -14.04 -4.46
N VAL A 105 -13.70 -13.32 -5.49
CA VAL A 105 -12.83 -12.53 -6.38
C VAL A 105 -12.18 -11.37 -5.62
N THR A 106 -12.93 -10.64 -4.80
CA THR A 106 -12.36 -9.53 -4.02
C THR A 106 -11.43 -10.02 -2.92
N ASP A 107 -11.77 -11.15 -2.29
CA ASP A 107 -10.92 -11.79 -1.27
C ASP A 107 -9.59 -12.24 -1.86
N LEU A 108 -9.61 -12.83 -3.07
CA LEU A 108 -8.39 -13.19 -3.79
C LEU A 108 -7.59 -11.97 -4.29
N ALA A 109 -8.25 -10.84 -4.50
CA ALA A 109 -7.58 -9.62 -4.93
C ALA A 109 -6.63 -9.07 -3.86
N TRP A 110 -6.90 -9.31 -2.57
CA TRP A 110 -6.02 -8.90 -1.48
C TRP A 110 -4.62 -9.56 -1.53
N PRO A 111 -4.46 -10.90 -1.45
CA PRO A 111 -3.14 -11.51 -1.52
C PRO A 111 -2.46 -11.26 -2.87
N LEU A 112 -3.23 -11.19 -3.97
CA LEU A 112 -2.70 -10.85 -5.28
C LEU A 112 -2.09 -9.43 -5.29
N SER A 113 -2.75 -8.45 -4.67
CA SER A 113 -2.23 -7.08 -4.57
C SER A 113 -0.95 -6.98 -3.73
N MET A 114 -0.78 -7.84 -2.72
CA MET A 114 0.48 -7.95 -1.97
C MET A 114 1.63 -8.49 -2.84
N VAL A 115 1.37 -9.55 -3.62
CA VAL A 115 2.36 -10.09 -4.58
C VAL A 115 2.74 -9.03 -5.60
N LEU A 116 1.77 -8.34 -6.19
CA LEU A 116 2.00 -7.27 -7.15
C LEU A 116 2.80 -6.11 -6.54
N THR A 117 2.58 -5.80 -5.26
CA THR A 117 3.34 -4.78 -4.54
C THR A 117 4.81 -5.16 -4.39
N LEU A 118 5.12 -6.44 -4.16
CA LEU A 118 6.50 -6.94 -4.17
C LEU A 118 7.16 -6.75 -5.54
N VAL A 119 6.45 -7.10 -6.62
CA VAL A 119 6.93 -6.90 -8.01
C VAL A 119 7.15 -5.41 -8.30
N VAL A 120 6.23 -4.54 -7.86
CA VAL A 120 6.38 -3.08 -7.94
C VAL A 120 7.60 -2.60 -7.17
N GLY A 121 7.89 -3.18 -6.00
CA GLY A 121 9.09 -2.94 -5.21
C GLY A 121 10.38 -3.21 -5.97
N VAL A 122 10.49 -4.41 -6.57
CA VAL A 122 11.64 -4.77 -7.40
C VAL A 122 11.77 -3.82 -8.60
N ALA A 123 10.67 -3.56 -9.31
CA ALA A 123 10.65 -2.64 -10.44
C ALA A 123 11.04 -1.19 -10.05
N ALA A 124 10.66 -0.75 -8.85
CA ALA A 124 11.00 0.58 -8.35
C ALA A 124 12.50 0.74 -8.08
N ILE A 125 13.14 -0.29 -7.55
CA ILE A 125 14.60 -0.34 -7.35
C ILE A 125 15.33 -0.31 -8.70
N VAL A 126 14.89 -1.15 -9.64
CA VAL A 126 15.54 -1.29 -10.95
C VAL A 126 15.39 -0.03 -11.80
N SER A 127 14.20 0.58 -11.83
CA SER A 127 13.93 1.76 -12.67
C SER A 127 14.59 3.05 -12.17
N ARG A 128 14.99 3.09 -10.88
CA ARG A 128 15.65 4.22 -10.21
C ARG A 128 14.91 5.56 -10.34
N GLN A 129 13.60 5.54 -10.55
CA GLN A 129 12.79 6.77 -10.67
C GLN A 129 12.60 7.47 -9.32
N LEU A 130 12.66 6.71 -8.22
CA LEU A 130 12.67 7.24 -6.86
C LEU A 130 14.12 7.43 -6.39
N SER A 131 14.41 8.57 -5.76
CA SER A 131 15.74 8.93 -5.29
C SER A 131 16.06 8.40 -3.89
N GLY A 132 17.31 8.01 -3.67
CA GLY A 132 17.83 7.66 -2.34
C GLY A 132 17.13 6.43 -1.74
N TRP A 133 16.78 6.50 -0.46
CA TRP A 133 16.12 5.41 0.27
C TRP A 133 14.68 5.14 -0.19
N ARG A 134 14.01 6.14 -0.79
CA ARG A 134 12.58 6.07 -1.19
C ARG A 134 12.30 4.97 -2.22
N ARG A 135 13.30 4.56 -3.00
CA ARG A 135 13.18 3.46 -3.97
C ARG A 135 12.97 2.09 -3.33
N PHE A 136 13.36 1.93 -2.07
CA PHE A 136 13.19 0.67 -1.33
C PHE A 136 11.84 0.58 -0.62
N VAL A 137 11.09 1.68 -0.52
CA VAL A 137 9.81 1.73 0.19
C VAL A 137 8.78 0.76 -0.41
N PRO A 138 8.54 0.70 -1.73
CA PRO A 138 7.56 -0.24 -2.27
C PRO A 138 8.01 -1.71 -2.12
N LEU A 139 9.33 -1.98 -2.09
CA LEU A 139 9.84 -3.31 -1.76
C LEU A 139 9.56 -3.67 -0.31
N PHE A 140 9.80 -2.73 0.61
CA PHE A 140 9.49 -2.94 2.02
C PHE A 140 7.99 -3.23 2.23
N MET A 141 7.09 -2.54 1.52
CA MET A 141 5.65 -2.87 1.53
C MET A 141 5.36 -4.30 1.05
N GLY A 142 5.94 -4.70 -0.08
CA GLY A 142 5.72 -6.03 -0.65
C GLY A 142 6.42 -7.17 0.09
N ALA A 143 7.35 -6.86 1.00
CA ALA A 143 8.12 -7.85 1.75
C ALA A 143 7.29 -8.63 2.77
N PHE A 144 6.03 -8.24 3.02
CA PHE A 144 5.15 -8.92 3.97
C PHE A 144 5.00 -10.42 3.69
N LEU A 145 4.70 -10.81 2.45
CA LEU A 145 4.50 -12.22 2.11
C LEU A 145 5.77 -13.06 2.33
N PRO A 146 6.96 -12.65 1.85
CA PRO A 146 8.21 -13.31 2.22
C PRO A 146 8.42 -13.45 3.73
N LEU A 147 8.13 -12.39 4.51
CA LEU A 147 8.27 -12.42 5.96
C LEU A 147 7.34 -13.47 6.60
N MET A 148 6.09 -13.55 6.16
CA MET A 148 5.14 -14.57 6.63
C MET A 148 5.61 -15.99 6.34
N VAL A 149 6.14 -16.23 5.13
CA VAL A 149 6.68 -17.55 4.75
C VAL A 149 7.87 -17.92 5.63
N ILE A 150 8.77 -16.97 5.91
CA ILE A 150 9.92 -17.18 6.78
C ILE A 150 9.48 -17.49 8.21
N GLN A 151 8.51 -16.75 8.76
CA GLN A 151 7.97 -17.00 10.11
C GLN A 151 7.40 -18.42 10.23
N GLN A 152 6.59 -18.82 9.25
CA GLN A 152 5.99 -20.15 9.21
C GLN A 152 7.06 -21.25 9.14
N ALA A 153 8.09 -21.05 8.30
CA ALA A 153 9.21 -22.00 8.18
C ALA A 153 10.04 -22.13 9.47
N LEU A 154 10.14 -21.05 10.26
CA LEU A 154 10.85 -21.04 11.54
C LEU A 154 9.99 -21.51 12.73
N GLY A 155 8.69 -21.72 12.53
CA GLY A 155 7.75 -22.02 13.63
C GLY A 155 7.64 -20.88 14.66
N ALA A 156 7.95 -19.64 14.27
CA ALA A 156 7.96 -18.49 15.14
C ALA A 156 6.80 -17.55 14.81
N GLU A 157 5.83 -17.45 15.71
CA GLU A 157 4.75 -16.47 15.61
C GLU A 157 5.15 -15.18 16.34
N VAL A 158 5.23 -14.08 15.59
CA VAL A 158 5.42 -12.74 16.17
C VAL A 158 4.11 -11.97 15.97
N PRO A 159 3.22 -11.92 16.98
CA PRO A 159 1.84 -11.47 16.82
C PRO A 159 1.69 -10.01 16.34
N TYR A 160 2.73 -9.18 16.53
CA TYR A 160 2.71 -7.77 16.15
C TYR A 160 3.45 -7.45 14.85
N LEU A 161 4.08 -8.45 14.20
CA LEU A 161 4.96 -8.17 13.07
C LEU A 161 4.18 -7.59 11.88
N PHE A 162 3.01 -8.16 11.57
CA PHE A 162 2.16 -7.68 10.48
C PHE A 162 1.74 -6.22 10.70
N ASP A 163 1.34 -5.90 11.92
CA ASP A 163 0.84 -4.58 12.28
C ASP A 163 1.94 -3.52 12.23
N ALA A 164 3.07 -3.80 12.87
CA ALA A 164 4.24 -2.92 12.84
C ALA A 164 4.72 -2.71 11.40
N HIS A 165 4.80 -3.78 10.61
CA HIS A 165 5.17 -3.72 9.20
C HIS A 165 4.20 -2.84 8.40
N THR A 166 2.90 -3.05 8.57
CA THR A 166 1.86 -2.33 7.82
C THR A 166 1.88 -0.83 8.12
N ILE A 167 1.95 -0.44 9.40
CA ILE A 167 2.05 0.99 9.76
C ILE A 167 3.30 1.61 9.16
N LEU A 168 4.46 0.96 9.35
CA LEU A 168 5.74 1.52 8.93
C LEU A 168 5.84 1.60 7.41
N ALA A 169 5.45 0.56 6.68
CA ALA A 169 5.62 0.50 5.24
C ALA A 169 4.69 1.50 4.51
N TRP A 170 3.42 1.56 4.90
CA TRP A 170 2.48 2.53 4.31
C TRP A 170 2.72 3.95 4.82
N GLY A 171 3.14 4.11 6.09
CA GLY A 171 3.57 5.41 6.62
C GLY A 171 4.77 5.99 5.86
N LEU A 172 5.80 5.17 5.61
CA LEU A 172 6.97 5.56 4.80
C LEU A 172 6.58 5.90 3.36
N LEU A 173 5.61 5.20 2.78
CA LEU A 173 5.07 5.55 1.47
C LEU A 173 4.38 6.93 1.51
N GLY A 174 3.53 7.18 2.50
CA GLY A 174 2.88 8.48 2.68
C GLY A 174 3.90 9.63 2.77
N VAL A 175 4.94 9.47 3.60
CA VAL A 175 6.05 10.44 3.71
C VAL A 175 6.80 10.61 2.38
N THR A 176 7.04 9.52 1.66
CA THR A 176 7.67 9.55 0.32
C THR A 176 6.88 10.42 -0.66
N LEU A 177 5.56 10.29 -0.68
CA LEU A 177 4.70 11.06 -1.57
C LEU A 177 4.62 12.55 -1.16
N ILE A 178 4.47 12.84 0.13
CA ILE A 178 4.43 14.23 0.66
C ILE A 178 5.73 14.97 0.33
N THR A 179 6.87 14.33 0.55
CA THR A 179 8.19 14.92 0.30
C THR A 179 8.50 15.05 -1.18
N ALA A 180 8.01 14.14 -2.04
CA ALA A 180 8.14 14.26 -3.48
C ALA A 180 7.29 15.39 -4.08
N GLY A 181 6.19 15.75 -3.43
CA GLY A 181 5.35 16.89 -3.83
C GLY A 181 5.90 18.26 -3.43
N HIS A 182 7.06 18.37 -2.77
CA HIS A 182 7.66 19.68 -2.49
C HIS A 182 8.30 20.27 -3.76
N PRO A 183 7.95 21.52 -4.14
CA PRO A 183 8.68 22.22 -5.17
C PRO A 183 10.15 22.25 -4.79
N ARG A 184 11.04 21.75 -5.66
CA ARG A 184 12.46 22.04 -5.47
C ARG A 184 12.60 23.57 -5.50
N PRO A 185 13.30 24.19 -4.56
CA PRO A 185 13.66 25.60 -4.70
C PRO A 185 14.24 25.75 -6.11
N ARG A 186 13.67 26.65 -6.91
CA ARG A 186 14.38 27.10 -8.12
C ARG A 186 15.78 27.41 -7.62
N GLN A 187 16.81 26.79 -8.20
CA GLN A 187 18.17 27.24 -8.00
C GLN A 187 18.22 28.67 -8.55
N ALA A 188 17.83 29.62 -7.70
CA ALA A 188 18.00 31.02 -7.93
C ALA A 188 19.51 31.22 -7.87
N ASN A 189 20.07 31.67 -8.98
CA ASN A 189 21.47 32.05 -9.14
C ASN A 189 22.44 30.87 -9.29
N ALA A 190 22.37 30.19 -10.44
CA ALA A 190 23.63 29.92 -11.13
C ALA A 190 24.18 31.29 -11.55
N ALA A 191 25.07 31.86 -10.74
CA ALA A 191 25.78 33.07 -11.09
C ALA A 191 26.51 32.86 -12.43
N PRO A 192 26.55 33.86 -13.33
CA PRO A 192 27.35 33.76 -14.54
C PRO A 192 28.80 33.56 -14.14
N SER A 193 29.39 32.45 -14.58
CA SER A 193 30.84 32.26 -14.57
C SER A 193 31.46 33.30 -15.52
N PHE A 194 32.16 34.27 -14.94
CA PHE A 194 33.03 35.19 -15.66
C PHE A 194 34.31 34.46 -16.12
#